data_AF-A0A9E5QZZ5-F1
#
_entry.id   AF-A0A9E5QZZ5-F1
#
_cell.length_a   1.000
_cell.length_b   1.000
_cell.length_c   1.000
_cell.angle_alpha   90.00
_cell.angle_beta   90.00
_cell.angle_gamma   90.00
#
_symmetry.space_group_name_H-M   'P 1'
#
loop_
_entity.id
_entity.type
_entity.pdbx_description
1 polymer ?
#
loop_
_entity_poly.entity_id
_entity_poly.type
_entity_poly.pdbx_seq_one_letter_code
_entity_poly.pdbx_strand_id
1 'polypeptide(L)'
;MLHFAAGAFFFELGGPGPGKKTLGPEVHDSWNTIRQQAISPDGQWAIYTISPLEGDAYLQIKDLRQRELKTKTFARSQEGVLSADSRFAVFKIKATLDSVKALRRLKTKKEKMPKDTLAIYALLGDSLVRIPGVMSYRVPEKAGAWLAYQLEPGNETPKKSLSDSLNTDTAQSQPKEQIIPPAPPRKKRKEKPEKEKTSEIPTAPPTLTELELAQQKI
;
A
#
# COMPACT_ATOMS: atom_id res chain seq x y z
N MET A 1 17.36 -62.38 -30.25
CA MET A 1 16.66 -61.15 -29.82
C MET A 1 17.40 -60.57 -28.63
N LEU A 2 17.99 -59.38 -28.76
CA LEU A 2 17.80 -58.24 -27.85
C LEU A 2 18.69 -57.09 -28.36
N HIS A 3 18.08 -56.03 -28.89
CA HIS A 3 18.77 -54.79 -29.24
C HIS A 3 18.97 -53.97 -27.98
N PHE A 4 20.20 -53.57 -27.68
CA PHE A 4 20.47 -52.51 -26.71
C PHE A 4 20.13 -51.16 -27.36
N ALA A 5 19.11 -50.49 -26.86
CA ALA A 5 18.76 -49.12 -27.22
C ALA A 5 19.70 -48.15 -26.49
N ALA A 6 20.55 -47.45 -27.24
CA ALA A 6 21.33 -46.32 -26.74
C ALA A 6 20.39 -45.12 -26.51
N GLY A 7 20.08 -44.83 -25.24
CA GLY A 7 19.36 -43.62 -24.85
C GLY A 7 20.32 -42.43 -24.82
N ALA A 8 20.18 -41.53 -25.80
CA ALA A 8 20.87 -40.24 -25.78
C ALA A 8 20.28 -39.36 -24.67
N PHE A 9 21.05 -39.14 -23.60
CA PHE A 9 20.81 -38.08 -22.64
C PHE A 9 21.15 -36.74 -23.31
N PHE A 10 20.13 -36.09 -23.87
CA PHE A 10 20.22 -34.69 -24.26
C PHE A 10 20.25 -33.84 -23.00
N PHE A 11 21.45 -33.39 -22.63
CA PHE A 11 21.65 -32.38 -21.59
C PHE A 11 21.26 -31.02 -22.19
N GLU A 12 20.07 -30.54 -21.86
CA GLU A 12 19.59 -29.23 -22.27
C GLU A 12 20.44 -28.15 -21.57
N LEU A 13 21.28 -27.49 -22.35
CA LEU A 13 22.10 -26.36 -21.93
C LEU A 13 21.18 -25.24 -21.45
N GLY A 14 21.30 -24.88 -20.17
CA GLY A 14 20.59 -23.76 -19.57
C GLY A 14 20.78 -22.49 -20.41
N GLY A 15 19.66 -21.90 -20.84
CA GLY A 15 19.64 -20.67 -21.62
C GLY A 15 20.31 -19.49 -20.90
N PRO A 16 20.73 -18.45 -21.64
CA PRO A 16 21.36 -17.28 -21.05
C PRO A 16 20.42 -16.61 -20.04
N GLY A 17 20.87 -16.54 -18.79
CA GLY A 17 20.17 -15.80 -17.73
C GLY A 17 20.06 -14.30 -18.08
N PRO A 18 19.13 -13.57 -17.44
CA PRO A 18 18.91 -12.16 -17.73
C PRO A 18 20.21 -11.35 -17.59
N GLY A 19 20.59 -10.65 -18.66
CA GLY A 19 21.78 -9.80 -18.70
C GLY A 19 21.71 -8.71 -17.63
N LYS A 20 22.87 -8.42 -17.01
CA LYS A 20 23.00 -7.35 -16.01
C LYS A 20 22.58 -6.01 -16.63
N LYS A 21 21.77 -5.22 -15.92
CA LYS A 21 21.37 -3.89 -16.37
C LYS A 21 22.63 -3.02 -16.53
N THR A 22 22.78 -2.40 -17.69
CA THR A 22 23.85 -1.41 -17.95
C THR A 22 23.64 -0.18 -17.05
N LEU A 23 24.73 0.40 -16.56
CA LEU A 23 24.69 1.56 -15.66
C LEU A 23 24.50 2.86 -16.48
N GLY A 24 23.25 3.20 -16.81
CA GLY A 24 22.87 4.49 -17.39
C GLY A 24 22.24 5.46 -16.36
N PRO A 25 21.97 6.72 -16.74
CA PRO A 25 21.36 7.71 -15.86
C PRO A 25 20.02 7.27 -15.24
N GLU A 26 19.22 6.51 -15.98
CA GLU A 26 17.95 5.92 -15.55
C GLU A 26 18.08 4.96 -14.35
N VAL A 27 19.27 4.42 -14.10
CA VAL A 27 19.53 3.55 -12.95
C VAL A 27 19.47 4.34 -11.65
N HIS A 28 19.78 5.63 -11.66
CA HIS A 28 19.74 6.47 -10.45
C HIS A 28 18.32 6.63 -9.89
N ASP A 29 17.31 6.72 -10.75
CA ASP A 29 15.91 6.84 -10.32
C ASP A 29 15.40 5.55 -9.65
N SER A 30 16.05 4.41 -9.90
CA SER A 30 15.71 3.12 -9.28
C SER A 30 16.27 2.96 -7.87
N TRP A 31 17.10 3.91 -7.40
CA TRP A 31 17.72 3.81 -6.08
C TRP A 31 16.70 4.04 -4.96
N ASN A 32 16.65 3.05 -4.08
CA ASN A 32 15.76 3.03 -2.94
C ASN A 32 16.58 3.18 -1.65
N THR A 33 16.14 4.07 -0.76
CA THR A 33 16.74 4.18 0.58
C THR A 33 15.87 3.44 1.60
N ILE A 34 16.49 2.61 2.43
CA ILE A 34 15.83 1.98 3.58
C ILE A 34 15.98 2.91 4.79
N ARG A 35 14.87 3.18 5.48
CA ARG A 35 14.81 4.01 6.68
C ARG A 35 13.92 3.36 7.74
N GLN A 36 14.04 3.84 8.98
CA GLN A 36 13.12 3.50 10.07
C GLN A 36 13.02 1.97 10.27
N GLN A 37 14.17 1.31 10.39
CA GLN A 37 14.20 -0.13 10.63
C GLN A 37 13.93 -0.41 12.10
N ALA A 38 13.14 -1.44 12.39
CA ALA A 38 12.99 -2.00 13.72
C ALA A 38 12.77 -3.52 13.64
N ILE A 39 13.11 -4.20 14.72
CA ILE A 39 12.85 -5.63 14.92
C ILE A 39 11.99 -5.76 16.17
N SER A 40 11.04 -6.69 16.16
CA SER A 40 10.17 -6.94 17.31
C SER A 40 10.97 -7.55 18.47
N PRO A 41 10.56 -7.34 19.73
CA PRO A 41 11.26 -7.88 20.90
C PRO A 41 11.49 -9.41 20.89
N ASP A 42 10.57 -10.17 20.30
CA ASP A 42 10.67 -11.62 20.09
C ASP A 42 11.50 -12.04 18.85
N GLY A 43 11.99 -11.07 18.07
CA GLY A 43 12.78 -11.31 16.86
C GLY A 43 12.00 -11.86 15.67
N GLN A 44 10.68 -12.05 15.78
CA GLN A 44 9.89 -12.64 14.71
C GLN A 44 9.63 -11.68 13.54
N TRP A 45 9.55 -10.38 13.80
CA TRP A 45 9.12 -9.39 12.82
C TRP A 45 10.20 -8.36 12.57
N ALA A 46 10.49 -8.09 11.31
CA ALA A 46 11.23 -6.90 10.90
C ALA A 46 10.30 -5.93 10.19
N ILE A 47 10.43 -4.65 10.51
CA ILE A 47 9.74 -3.55 9.85
C ILE A 47 10.77 -2.57 9.30
N TYR A 48 10.54 -2.08 8.10
CA TYR A 48 11.35 -0.99 7.54
C TYR A 48 10.58 -0.26 6.45
N THR A 49 10.95 0.99 6.23
CA THR A 49 10.38 1.84 5.19
C THR A 49 11.35 1.93 4.02
N ILE A 50 10.89 1.64 2.81
CA ILE A 50 11.62 1.89 1.58
C ILE A 50 11.10 3.20 0.97
N SER A 51 12.03 4.13 0.74
CA SER A 51 11.74 5.42 0.14
C SER A 51 12.50 5.55 -1.19
N PRO A 52 11.81 5.67 -2.33
CA PRO A 52 12.44 6.02 -3.59
C PRO A 52 12.95 7.47 -3.56
N LEU A 53 13.78 7.84 -4.54
CA LEU A 53 14.23 9.23 -4.71
C LEU A 53 13.05 10.16 -5.03
N GLU A 54 12.18 9.73 -5.94
CA GLU A 54 10.91 10.39 -6.25
C GLU A 54 9.75 9.39 -6.10
N GLY A 55 8.64 9.88 -5.53
CA GLY A 55 7.43 9.11 -5.33
C GLY A 55 7.13 8.81 -3.86
N ASP A 56 6.14 7.95 -3.65
CA ASP A 56 5.68 7.60 -2.32
C ASP A 56 6.49 6.45 -1.72
N ALA A 57 6.90 6.61 -0.46
CA ALA A 57 7.51 5.54 0.29
C ALA A 57 6.49 4.42 0.62
N TYR A 58 6.98 3.22 0.83
CA TYR A 58 6.19 2.09 1.28
C TYR A 58 6.89 1.38 2.42
N LEU A 59 6.10 0.78 3.30
CA LEU A 59 6.58 0.06 4.46
C LEU A 59 6.46 -1.43 4.20
N GLN A 60 7.50 -2.17 4.58
CA GLN A 60 7.50 -3.62 4.53
C GLN A 60 7.58 -4.19 5.94
N ILE A 61 6.76 -5.21 6.19
CA ILE A 61 6.81 -6.06 7.37
C ILE A 61 7.18 -7.46 6.91
N LYS A 62 8.24 -8.01 7.49
CA LYS A 62 8.76 -9.34 7.19
C LYS A 62 8.62 -10.26 8.39
N ASP A 63 8.14 -11.47 8.14
CA ASP A 63 8.28 -12.59 9.08
C ASP A 63 9.69 -13.18 8.91
N LEU A 64 10.47 -13.15 10.00
CA LEU A 64 11.84 -13.66 10.05
C LEU A 64 11.92 -15.12 10.53
N ARG A 65 10.83 -15.70 11.07
CA ARG A 65 10.83 -17.10 11.54
C ARG A 65 10.61 -18.09 10.41
N GLN A 66 9.89 -17.68 9.37
CA GLN A 66 9.63 -18.56 8.23
C GLN A 66 10.84 -18.58 7.29
N ARG A 67 11.22 -19.79 6.85
CA ARG A 67 12.28 -19.99 5.86
C ARG A 67 11.96 -19.26 4.54
N GLU A 68 10.67 -19.12 4.25
CA GLU A 68 10.16 -18.33 3.16
C GLU A 68 9.78 -16.93 3.68
N LEU A 69 10.50 -15.91 3.23
CA LEU A 69 10.39 -14.52 3.70
C LEU A 69 9.07 -13.90 3.26
N LYS A 70 7.97 -14.23 3.93
CA LYS A 70 6.68 -13.58 3.71
C LYS A 70 6.80 -12.10 4.06
N THR A 71 6.59 -11.27 3.04
CA THR A 71 6.71 -9.82 3.15
C THR A 71 5.34 -9.21 2.87
N LYS A 72 4.83 -8.41 3.81
CA LYS A 72 3.64 -7.58 3.62
C LYS A 72 4.09 -6.16 3.31
N THR A 73 3.51 -5.58 2.27
CA THR A 73 3.86 -4.23 1.80
C THR A 73 2.66 -3.30 1.97
N PHE A 74 2.90 -2.14 2.56
CA PHE A 74 1.91 -1.09 2.76
C PHE A 74 2.34 0.16 2.00
N ALA A 75 1.56 0.56 1.00
CA ALA A 75 1.85 1.74 0.19
C ALA A 75 1.68 3.03 1.00
N ARG A 76 2.46 4.06 0.66
CA ARG A 76 2.42 5.40 1.28
C ARG A 76 2.59 5.38 2.80
N SER A 77 3.23 4.33 3.30
CA SER A 77 3.32 4.05 4.73
C SER A 77 4.74 4.33 5.21
N GLN A 78 4.84 5.07 6.30
CA GLN A 78 6.10 5.50 6.90
C GLN A 78 5.96 5.56 8.42
N GLU A 79 7.09 5.78 9.11
CA GLU A 79 7.12 5.85 10.58
C GLU A 79 6.48 4.60 11.17
N GLY A 80 7.03 3.42 10.88
CA GLY A 80 6.55 2.17 11.46
C GLY A 80 7.20 1.88 12.81
N VAL A 81 6.39 1.50 13.78
CA VAL A 81 6.84 1.10 15.12
C VAL A 81 6.17 -0.23 15.47
N LEU A 82 6.94 -1.12 16.10
CA LEU A 82 6.44 -2.38 16.63
C LEU A 82 6.07 -2.21 18.10
N SER A 83 4.96 -2.86 18.48
CA SER A 83 4.55 -2.91 19.87
C SER A 83 5.51 -3.75 20.71
N ALA A 84 5.64 -3.41 22.00
CA ALA A 84 6.49 -4.12 22.95
C ALA A 84 6.06 -5.59 23.18
N ASP A 85 4.81 -5.94 22.86
CA ASP A 85 4.29 -7.32 22.93
C ASP A 85 4.44 -8.10 21.62
N SER A 86 5.10 -7.53 20.60
CA SER A 86 5.28 -8.13 19.27
C SER A 86 3.97 -8.49 18.54
N ARG A 87 2.80 -7.99 18.96
CA ARG A 87 1.51 -8.34 18.33
C ARG A 87 1.03 -7.34 17.30
N PHE A 88 1.46 -6.09 17.41
CA PHE A 88 0.98 -4.99 16.56
C PHE A 88 2.13 -4.24 15.90
N ALA A 89 1.90 -3.84 14.64
CA ALA A 89 2.67 -2.84 13.94
C ALA A 89 1.81 -1.59 13.73
N VAL A 90 2.33 -0.44 14.12
CA VAL A 90 1.64 0.85 14.01
C VAL A 90 2.43 1.74 13.07
N PHE A 91 1.78 2.33 12.08
CA PHE A 91 2.42 3.20 11.10
C PHE A 91 1.47 4.27 10.58
N LYS A 92 2.01 5.31 9.94
CA LYS A 92 1.20 6.35 9.29
C LYS A 92 1.13 6.11 7.79
N ILE A 93 -0.07 6.28 7.24
CA ILE A 93 -0.32 6.36 5.81
C ILE A 93 -0.41 7.85 5.46
N LYS A 94 0.52 8.32 4.65
CA LYS A 94 0.58 9.71 4.19
C LYS A 94 -0.26 9.90 2.93
N ALA A 95 -0.69 11.13 2.70
CA ALA A 95 -1.24 11.52 1.40
C ALA A 95 -0.20 11.38 0.29
N THR A 96 -0.65 11.20 -0.95
CA THR A 96 0.25 11.06 -2.10
C THR A 96 1.14 12.28 -2.25
N LEU A 97 2.42 12.05 -2.53
CA LEU A 97 3.42 13.11 -2.68
C LEU A 97 2.99 14.13 -3.73
N ASP A 98 2.42 13.70 -4.85
CA ASP A 98 2.00 14.58 -5.94
C ASP A 98 0.87 15.53 -5.52
N SER A 99 -0.12 15.02 -4.79
CA SER A 99 -1.22 15.84 -4.26
C SER A 99 -0.70 16.87 -3.27
N VAL A 100 0.21 16.46 -2.38
CA VAL A 100 0.84 17.35 -1.40
C VAL A 100 1.71 18.42 -2.09
N LYS A 101 2.50 18.04 -3.10
CA LYS A 101 3.32 18.95 -3.92
C LYS A 101 2.43 19.97 -4.65
N ALA A 102 1.35 19.53 -5.29
CA ALA A 102 0.41 20.39 -5.99
C ALA A 102 -0.27 21.39 -5.05
N LEU A 103 -0.77 20.94 -3.89
CA LEU A 103 -1.40 21.82 -2.90
C LEU A 103 -0.42 22.82 -2.28
N ARG A 104 0.84 22.43 -2.09
CA ARG A 104 1.91 23.34 -1.67
C ARG A 104 2.21 24.40 -2.73
N ARG A 105 2.24 24.03 -4.01
CA ARG A 105 2.39 24.99 -5.12
C ARG A 105 1.26 26.01 -5.15
N LEU A 106 0.04 25.58 -4.80
CA LEU A 106 -1.13 26.45 -4.64
C LEU A 106 -1.15 27.26 -3.33
N LYS A 107 -0.09 27.17 -2.49
CA LYS A 107 0.02 27.85 -1.18
C LYS A 107 -1.18 27.58 -0.28
N THR A 108 -1.70 26.36 -0.33
CA THR A 108 -2.86 25.94 0.45
C THR A 108 -2.53 26.04 1.95
N LYS A 109 -3.47 26.56 2.74
CA LYS A 109 -3.33 26.63 4.21
C LYS A 109 -3.19 25.23 4.80
N LYS A 110 -2.44 25.10 5.91
CA LYS A 110 -2.17 23.83 6.60
C LYS A 110 -3.45 23.08 7.02
N GLU A 111 -4.52 23.80 7.32
CA GLU A 111 -5.84 23.26 7.67
C GLU A 111 -6.47 22.46 6.52
N LYS A 112 -6.25 22.88 5.27
CA LYS A 112 -6.80 22.24 4.06
C LYS A 112 -5.88 21.18 3.47
N MET A 113 -4.70 20.97 4.05
CA MET A 113 -3.79 19.92 3.60
C MET A 113 -4.37 18.55 3.99
N PRO A 114 -4.20 17.53 3.13
CA PRO A 114 -4.69 16.19 3.43
C PRO A 114 -3.99 15.66 4.67
N LYS A 115 -4.77 15.01 5.54
CA LYS A 115 -4.30 14.50 6.82
C LYS A 115 -3.80 13.08 6.70
N ASP A 116 -2.85 12.74 7.56
CA ASP A 116 -2.33 11.39 7.64
C ASP A 116 -3.35 10.47 8.34
N THR A 117 -3.29 9.19 8.00
CA THR A 117 -4.13 8.14 8.59
C THR A 117 -3.23 7.23 9.41
N LEU A 118 -3.60 6.95 10.66
CA LEU A 118 -2.93 5.95 11.47
C LEU A 118 -3.43 4.56 11.08
N ALA A 119 -2.51 3.64 10.89
CA ALA A 119 -2.77 2.24 10.61
C ALA A 119 -2.24 1.39 11.76
N ILE A 120 -3.08 0.49 12.26
CA ILE A 120 -2.75 -0.50 13.28
C ILE A 120 -2.95 -1.86 12.65
N TYR A 121 -1.86 -2.59 12.49
CA TYR A 121 -1.84 -3.91 11.87
C TYR A 121 -1.56 -4.98 12.92
N ALA A 122 -2.44 -5.97 13.01
CA ALA A 122 -2.25 -7.15 13.83
C ALA A 122 -1.38 -8.17 13.09
N LEU A 123 -0.19 -8.44 13.62
CA LEU A 123 0.85 -9.24 12.97
C LEU A 123 0.46 -10.72 12.85
N LEU A 124 -0.20 -11.29 13.87
CA LEU A 124 -0.64 -12.68 13.85
C LEU A 124 -1.97 -12.91 13.12
N GLY A 125 -2.86 -11.92 13.12
CA GLY A 125 -4.24 -12.05 12.63
C GLY A 125 -4.51 -11.45 11.25
N ASP A 126 -3.48 -10.86 10.62
CA ASP A 126 -3.56 -10.19 9.31
C ASP A 126 -4.71 -9.16 9.22
N SER A 127 -5.00 -8.49 10.35
CA SER A 127 -6.09 -7.51 10.48
C SER A 127 -5.53 -6.09 10.48
N LEU A 128 -6.20 -5.17 9.79
CA LEU A 128 -5.76 -3.80 9.62
C LEU A 128 -6.86 -2.80 9.97
N VAL A 129 -6.64 -2.02 11.03
CA VAL A 129 -7.51 -0.92 11.46
C VAL A 129 -6.90 0.40 11.00
N ARG A 130 -7.75 1.32 10.51
CA ARG A 130 -7.33 2.64 10.04
C ARG A 130 -8.10 3.74 10.76
N ILE A 131 -7.40 4.76 11.22
CA ILE A 131 -7.96 5.91 11.95
C ILE A 131 -7.52 7.18 11.21
N PRO A 132 -8.42 7.90 10.52
CA PRO A 132 -8.08 9.08 9.76
C PRO A 132 -7.86 10.32 10.65
N GLY A 133 -7.03 11.26 10.20
CA GLY A 133 -6.88 12.58 10.84
C GLY A 133 -5.98 12.58 12.07
N VAL A 134 -4.92 11.77 12.04
CA VAL A 134 -3.95 11.66 13.15
C VAL A 134 -2.77 12.58 12.92
N MET A 135 -2.43 13.41 13.91
CA MET A 135 -1.25 14.28 13.89
C MET A 135 0.01 13.52 14.31
N SER A 136 -0.09 12.83 15.45
CA SER A 136 1.04 12.16 16.09
C SER A 136 0.55 10.91 16.82
N TYR A 137 1.47 9.96 17.00
CA TYR A 137 1.21 8.77 17.80
C TYR A 137 2.49 8.36 18.53
N ARG A 138 2.33 7.63 19.63
CA ARG A 138 3.41 7.06 20.44
C ARG A 138 3.02 5.69 20.97
N VAL A 139 3.97 4.77 20.86
CA VAL A 139 3.88 3.42 21.44
C VAL A 139 4.86 3.39 22.62
N PRO A 140 4.45 2.91 23.81
CA PRO A 140 5.33 2.77 24.95
C PRO A 140 6.34 1.63 24.73
N GLU A 141 7.56 1.82 25.21
CA GLU A 141 8.65 0.85 25.00
C GLU A 141 8.46 -0.47 25.76
N LYS A 142 7.76 -0.44 26.90
CA LYS A 142 7.62 -1.60 27.80
C LYS A 142 6.19 -2.15 27.91
N ALA A 143 5.18 -1.39 27.50
CA ALA A 143 3.77 -1.73 27.74
C ALA A 143 3.03 -2.03 26.41
N GLY A 144 3.07 -3.27 25.93
CA GLY A 144 2.60 -3.60 24.57
C GLY A 144 1.10 -3.49 24.29
N ALA A 145 0.26 -3.20 25.29
CA ALA A 145 -1.19 -3.10 25.09
C ALA A 145 -1.71 -1.67 24.84
N TRP A 146 -0.84 -0.65 24.89
CA TRP A 146 -1.26 0.75 24.86
C TRP A 146 -0.70 1.48 23.65
N LEU A 147 -1.49 2.39 23.09
CA LEU A 147 -1.12 3.29 22.00
C LEU A 147 -1.77 4.64 22.27
N ALA A 148 -0.96 5.69 22.30
CA ALA A 148 -1.46 7.07 22.38
C ALA A 148 -1.42 7.69 20.97
N TYR A 149 -2.50 8.35 20.57
CA TYR A 149 -2.55 9.10 19.33
C TYR A 149 -3.28 10.42 19.53
N GLN A 150 -2.87 11.43 18.76
CA GLN A 150 -3.46 12.75 18.78
C GLN A 150 -4.26 12.96 17.49
N LEU A 151 -5.56 13.18 17.63
CA LEU A 151 -6.43 13.58 16.52
C LEU A 151 -6.42 15.09 16.35
N GLU A 152 -6.62 15.53 15.11
CA GLU A 152 -6.95 16.93 14.83
C GLU A 152 -8.35 17.27 15.38
N PRO A 153 -8.56 18.50 15.87
CA PRO A 153 -9.87 18.96 16.29
C PRO A 153 -10.87 18.87 15.12
N GLY A 154 -11.98 18.16 15.33
CA GLY A 154 -13.03 17.92 14.33
C GLY A 154 -13.17 16.50 13.81
N ASN A 155 -12.29 15.56 14.21
CA ASN A 155 -12.31 14.15 13.76
C ASN A 155 -12.66 13.14 14.87
N GLU A 156 -13.44 13.55 15.87
CA GLU A 156 -13.84 12.68 16.98
C GLU A 156 -14.67 11.48 16.47
N THR A 157 -14.12 10.28 16.62
CA THR A 157 -14.89 9.04 16.46
C THR A 157 -15.88 8.92 17.62
N PRO A 158 -17.12 8.45 17.38
CA PRO A 158 -18.12 8.34 18.42
C PRO A 158 -17.64 7.39 19.52
N LYS A 159 -17.55 7.91 20.75
CA LYS A 159 -17.16 7.17 21.96
C LYS A 159 -18.12 6.00 22.18
N LYS A 160 -17.73 4.79 21.81
CA LYS A 160 -18.34 3.57 22.36
C LYS A 160 -17.67 3.32 23.71
N SER A 161 -18.25 3.88 24.76
CA SER A 161 -17.89 3.57 26.14
C SER A 161 -18.12 2.09 26.39
N LEU A 162 -17.05 1.35 26.70
CA LEU A 162 -17.17 0.07 27.38
C LEU A 162 -17.57 0.38 28.82
N SER A 163 -18.87 0.26 29.10
CA SER A 163 -19.40 0.32 30.45
C SER A 163 -18.92 -0.91 31.21
N ASP A 164 -18.17 -0.62 32.25
CA ASP A 164 -17.84 -1.44 33.40
C ASP A 164 -19.10 -2.15 33.94
N SER A 165 -19.13 -3.48 33.94
CA SER A 165 -20.15 -4.29 34.63
C SER A 165 -19.68 -5.76 34.70
N LEU A 166 -18.77 -6.03 35.64
CA LEU A 166 -18.69 -7.35 36.26
C LEU A 166 -19.83 -7.46 37.27
N ASN A 167 -20.91 -8.14 36.89
CA ASN A 167 -21.82 -8.81 37.81
C ASN A 167 -22.38 -10.06 37.10
N THR A 168 -21.91 -11.21 37.56
CA THR A 168 -22.53 -12.52 37.38
C THR A 168 -23.88 -12.53 38.11
N ASP A 169 -24.99 -12.87 37.42
CA ASP A 169 -25.58 -14.22 37.49
C ASP A 169 -26.86 -14.33 36.62
N THR A 170 -26.91 -15.45 35.87
CA THR A 170 -28.03 -16.24 35.31
C THR A 170 -29.45 -15.66 35.14
N ALA A 171 -29.96 -15.67 33.89
CA ALA A 171 -31.22 -16.35 33.51
C ALA A 171 -31.51 -16.29 31.99
N GLN A 172 -31.96 -17.42 31.45
CA GLN A 172 -32.32 -17.73 30.06
C GLN A 172 -33.44 -16.83 29.48
N SER A 173 -33.43 -16.59 28.16
CA SER A 173 -34.34 -17.24 27.19
C SER A 173 -34.25 -16.62 25.78
N GLN A 174 -34.34 -17.50 24.76
CA GLN A 174 -34.12 -17.26 23.33
C GLN A 174 -35.37 -16.68 22.60
N PRO A 175 -35.46 -16.72 21.25
CA PRO A 175 -35.28 -15.60 20.32
C PRO A 175 -36.60 -15.18 19.66
N LYS A 176 -36.71 -13.96 19.11
CA LYS A 176 -37.79 -13.65 18.15
C LYS A 176 -37.33 -12.75 17.01
N GLU A 177 -37.58 -13.30 15.84
CA GLU A 177 -37.29 -12.82 14.50
C GLU A 177 -38.46 -11.98 13.95
N GLN A 178 -38.16 -11.16 12.92
CA GLN A 178 -39.04 -10.33 12.07
C GLN A 178 -39.62 -9.08 12.77
N ILE A 179 -39.54 -7.88 12.20
CA ILE A 179 -40.27 -7.42 11.00
C ILE A 179 -39.58 -6.16 10.40
N ILE A 180 -39.29 -6.17 9.10
CA ILE A 180 -39.10 -4.99 8.20
C ILE A 180 -40.53 -4.64 7.73
N PRO A 181 -41.04 -3.37 7.62
CA PRO A 181 -40.59 -2.32 6.67
C PRO A 181 -41.03 -0.88 7.09
N PRO A 182 -41.19 0.17 6.22
CA PRO A 182 -40.70 0.45 4.87
C PRO A 182 -39.98 1.82 4.72
N ALA A 183 -39.20 1.96 3.65
CA ALA A 183 -38.67 3.24 3.16
C ALA A 183 -39.77 4.12 2.54
N PRO A 184 -39.70 5.47 2.66
CA PRO A 184 -40.53 6.38 1.87
C PRO A 184 -39.82 6.83 0.56
N PRO A 185 -40.60 7.25 -0.46
CA PRO A 185 -40.23 7.15 -1.88
C PRO A 185 -39.63 8.44 -2.44
N ARG A 186 -38.77 8.34 -3.46
CA ARG A 186 -38.56 9.44 -4.41
C ARG A 186 -38.50 8.97 -5.86
N LYS A 187 -39.36 9.61 -6.65
CA LYS A 187 -39.63 9.40 -8.07
C LYS A 187 -38.48 9.86 -8.97
N LYS A 188 -38.23 9.03 -10.00
CA LYS A 188 -37.89 9.33 -11.40
C LYS A 188 -36.69 10.23 -11.69
N ARG A 189 -35.69 9.65 -12.38
CA ARG A 189 -35.30 10.17 -13.71
C ARG A 189 -34.70 9.05 -14.57
N LYS A 190 -35.10 9.09 -15.85
CA LYS A 190 -34.86 8.14 -16.92
C LYS A 190 -33.42 8.29 -17.44
N GLU A 191 -32.71 7.20 -17.70
CA GLU A 191 -31.60 7.20 -18.66
C GLU A 191 -32.03 6.46 -19.94
N LYS A 192 -31.92 7.18 -21.05
CA LYS A 192 -32.09 6.73 -22.44
C LYS A 192 -30.67 6.49 -22.98
N PRO A 193 -30.39 5.40 -23.70
CA PRO A 193 -29.05 5.13 -24.22
C PRO A 193 -28.88 5.79 -25.60
N GLU A 194 -27.81 6.56 -25.83
CA GLU A 194 -27.40 6.91 -27.20
C GLU A 194 -25.91 7.30 -27.34
N LYS A 195 -25.17 6.38 -27.97
CA LYS A 195 -24.14 6.49 -29.03
C LYS A 195 -23.02 7.57 -29.04
N GLU A 196 -21.82 7.02 -29.26
CA GLU A 196 -20.67 7.47 -30.07
C GLU A 196 -20.70 8.86 -30.73
N LYS A 197 -19.60 9.62 -30.56
CA LYS A 197 -18.89 10.19 -31.71
C LYS A 197 -17.42 10.53 -31.40
N THR A 198 -16.55 9.96 -32.22
CA THR A 198 -15.15 10.31 -32.49
C THR A 198 -15.00 11.71 -33.07
N SER A 199 -13.93 12.42 -32.69
CA SER A 199 -13.27 13.46 -33.49
C SER A 199 -11.79 13.43 -33.11
N GLU A 200 -10.95 12.69 -33.85
CA GLU A 200 -10.14 13.20 -34.97
C GLU A 200 -9.29 14.43 -34.61
N ILE A 201 -7.98 14.23 -34.48
CA ILE A 201 -6.92 15.24 -34.57
C ILE A 201 -6.02 14.84 -35.75
N PRO A 202 -5.65 15.78 -36.63
CA PRO A 202 -5.24 15.50 -38.02
C PRO A 202 -3.76 15.14 -38.23
N THR A 203 -3.56 14.26 -39.20
CA THR A 203 -2.66 14.34 -40.38
C THR A 203 -1.18 14.74 -40.18
N ALA A 204 -0.29 13.77 -40.44
CA ALA A 204 1.15 13.92 -40.73
C ALA A 204 1.42 14.76 -41.99
N PRO A 205 2.60 15.38 -42.18
CA PRO A 205 3.73 14.70 -42.87
C PRO A 205 5.13 15.32 -42.49
N PRO A 206 6.26 15.05 -43.19
CA PRO A 206 6.66 13.92 -44.03
C PRO A 206 7.92 13.18 -43.52
N THR A 207 8.04 11.94 -43.97
CA THR A 207 9.26 11.13 -44.00
C THR A 207 10.29 11.76 -44.94
N LEU A 208 11.52 11.98 -44.47
CA LEU A 208 12.67 12.28 -45.34
C LEU A 208 13.70 11.16 -45.24
N THR A 209 13.38 10.08 -45.92
CA THR A 209 14.36 9.33 -46.71
C THR A 209 14.75 10.22 -47.88
N GLU A 210 15.59 11.24 -47.63
CA GLU A 210 16.18 12.07 -48.71
C GLU A 210 17.47 12.79 -48.25
N LEU A 211 18.42 12.03 -47.71
CA LEU A 211 19.84 12.44 -47.64
C LEU A 211 20.80 11.32 -48.10
N GLU A 212 20.31 10.39 -48.93
CA GLU A 212 21.16 9.38 -49.58
C GLU A 212 21.48 9.70 -51.05
N LEU A 213 21.24 10.94 -51.50
CA LEU A 213 21.61 11.37 -52.86
C LEU A 213 22.39 12.70 -52.89
N ALA A 214 23.39 12.85 -52.01
CA ALA A 214 24.34 13.97 -52.11
C ALA A 214 25.74 13.72 -51.51
N GLN A 215 26.13 12.47 -51.24
CA GLN A 215 27.50 12.11 -50.82
C GLN A 215 28.06 10.89 -51.55
N GLN A 216 27.77 10.78 -52.85
CA GLN A 216 28.47 9.87 -53.74
C GLN A 216 28.81 10.57 -55.07
N LYS A 217 29.62 11.63 -54.96
CA LYS A 217 30.48 12.18 -56.02
C LYS A 217 31.36 13.28 -55.40
N ILE A 218 32.47 12.85 -54.79
CA ILE A 218 33.86 13.36 -54.88
C ILE A 218 34.73 12.29 -54.25
#